data_AF-A0A353XSK7-F1
#
_entry.id   AF-A0A353XSK7-F1
#
_cell.length_a   1.000
_cell.length_b   1.000
_cell.length_c   1.000
_cell.angle_alpha   90.00
_cell.angle_beta   90.00
_cell.angle_gamma   90.00
#
_symmetry.space_group_name_H-M   'P 1'
#
loop_
_entity.id
_entity.type
_entity.pdbx_description
1 polymer ?
#
loop_
_entity_poly.entity_id
_entity_poly.type
_entity_poly.pdbx_seq_one_letter_code
_entity_poly.pdbx_strand_id
1 'polypeptide(L)'
;YVKSLPVGRRKNWIEDTEAKLSDIMAHSQNVIIPTVYCVPNSGEWLSTQLTALLDLPPTGVILMGFGAGNIPYSEQLENTLDKLYQHGHIVVCTTQCPYGGVSEAYAAGSWQYQHHVLSAGRLTLPAVYARLLWLHLAFDTPARRRQRWSYSVGKH
;
A
#
# COMPACT_ATOMS: atom_id res chain seq x y z
N TYR A 1 15.10 24.89 -14.51
CA TYR A 1 14.26 25.88 -13.82
C TYR A 1 14.06 25.41 -12.37
N VAL A 2 14.87 25.89 -11.43
CA VAL A 2 14.73 25.49 -10.02
C VAL A 2 13.53 26.25 -9.47
N LYS A 3 12.37 25.59 -9.37
CA LYS A 3 11.20 26.16 -8.67
C LYS A 3 11.52 26.21 -7.18
N SER A 4 12.15 27.28 -6.71
CA SER A 4 12.28 27.55 -5.29
C SER A 4 10.93 27.99 -4.74
N LEU A 5 10.51 27.38 -3.62
CA LEU A 5 9.31 27.82 -2.91
C LEU A 5 9.53 29.26 -2.40
N PRO A 6 8.52 30.15 -2.47
CA PRO A 6 8.61 31.47 -1.86
C PRO A 6 9.05 31.36 -0.40
N VAL A 7 9.90 32.27 0.06
CA VAL A 7 10.58 32.19 1.37
C VAL A 7 9.62 31.94 2.54
N GLY A 8 8.49 32.66 2.59
CA GLY A 8 7.46 32.46 3.62
C GLY A 8 6.81 31.06 3.57
N ARG A 9 6.59 30.53 2.36
CA ARG A 9 6.04 29.17 2.18
C ARG A 9 7.03 28.08 2.59
N ARG A 10 8.32 28.30 2.34
CA ARG A 10 9.38 27.40 2.78
C ARG A 10 9.48 27.39 4.31
N LYS A 11 9.43 28.56 4.95
CA LYS A 11 9.48 28.69 6.41
C LYS A 11 8.30 27.96 7.08
N ASN A 12 7.08 28.23 6.64
CA ASN A 12 5.89 27.55 7.17
C ASN A 12 5.95 26.04 6.98
N TRP A 13 6.47 25.56 5.84
CA TRP A 13 6.64 24.12 5.60
C TRP A 13 7.66 23.47 6.56
N ILE A 14 8.76 24.16 6.86
CA ILE A 14 9.76 23.67 7.83
C ILE A 14 9.13 23.60 9.21
N GLU A 15 8.47 24.68 9.65
CA GLU A 15 7.81 24.75 10.97
C GLU A 15 6.73 23.65 11.11
N ASP A 16 5.88 23.46 10.09
CA ASP A 16 4.88 22.39 10.05
C ASP A 16 5.50 20.98 10.10
N THR A 17 6.69 20.81 9.52
CA THR A 17 7.39 19.52 9.48
C THR A 17 8.07 19.24 10.82
N GLU A 18 8.73 20.24 11.41
CA GLU A 18 9.33 20.16 12.74
C GLU A 18 8.27 19.85 13.81
N ALA A 19 7.11 20.50 13.73
CA ALA A 19 6.00 20.26 14.65
C ALA A 19 5.48 18.81 14.61
N LYS A 20 5.59 18.12 13.46
CA LYS A 20 5.14 16.74 13.27
C LYS A 20 6.24 15.70 13.53
N LEU A 21 7.49 16.13 13.71
CA LEU A 21 8.63 15.22 13.74
C LEU A 21 8.56 14.24 14.92
N SER A 22 8.18 14.72 16.10
CA SER A 22 8.01 13.87 17.29
C SER A 22 6.96 12.80 17.07
N ASP A 23 5.83 13.17 16.46
CA ASP A 23 4.73 12.25 16.19
C ASP A 23 5.14 11.22 15.16
N ILE A 24 5.80 11.65 14.07
CA ILE A 24 6.34 10.75 13.04
C ILE A 24 7.31 9.74 13.66
N MET A 25 8.23 10.21 14.51
CA MET A 25 9.19 9.33 15.20
C MET A 25 8.47 8.31 16.08
N ALA A 26 7.52 8.74 16.91
CA ALA A 26 6.73 7.85 17.77
C ALA A 26 5.92 6.82 16.97
N HIS A 27 5.25 7.25 15.89
CA HIS A 27 4.48 6.35 15.03
C HIS A 27 5.39 5.33 14.33
N SER A 28 6.53 5.75 13.81
CA SER A 28 7.47 4.90 13.06
C SER A 28 8.00 3.70 13.85
N GLN A 29 8.04 3.78 15.18
CA GLN A 29 8.45 2.67 16.03
C GLN A 29 7.44 1.51 16.03
N ASN A 30 6.18 1.80 15.67
CA ASN A 30 5.06 0.85 15.79
C ASN A 30 4.40 0.52 14.44
N VAL A 31 4.86 1.13 13.33
CA VAL A 31 4.30 0.83 12.00
C VAL A 31 4.70 -0.59 11.60
N ILE A 32 3.69 -1.45 11.41
CA ILE A 32 3.85 -2.81 10.90
C ILE A 32 3.35 -2.83 9.47
N ILE A 33 4.18 -3.18 8.49
CA ILE A 33 3.75 -3.37 7.09
C ILE A 33 3.96 -4.85 6.73
N PRO A 34 2.93 -5.71 6.91
CA PRO A 34 3.04 -7.13 6.61
C PRO A 34 3.29 -7.34 5.13
N THR A 35 4.21 -8.24 4.81
CA THR A 35 4.47 -8.70 3.44
C THR A 35 4.13 -10.18 3.35
N VAL A 36 3.10 -10.51 2.57
CA VAL A 36 2.57 -11.88 2.43
C VAL A 36 2.95 -12.41 1.06
N TYR A 37 3.72 -13.50 1.05
CA TYR A 37 4.06 -14.22 -0.17
C TYR A 37 2.93 -15.17 -0.56
N CYS A 38 2.32 -14.95 -1.73
CA CYS A 38 1.37 -15.89 -2.28
C CYS A 38 2.14 -17.11 -2.79
N VAL A 39 2.07 -18.22 -2.07
CA VAL A 39 2.49 -19.53 -2.58
C VAL A 39 1.26 -20.32 -3.03
N PRO A 40 1.38 -21.47 -3.74
CA PRO A 40 0.26 -22.23 -4.32
C PRO A 40 -0.73 -22.87 -3.32
N ASN A 41 -1.18 -22.11 -2.33
CA ASN A 41 -2.24 -22.42 -1.39
C ASN A 41 -3.56 -21.83 -1.88
N SER A 42 -4.66 -22.25 -1.26
CA SER A 42 -6.01 -21.80 -1.63
C SER A 42 -6.28 -20.34 -1.24
N GLY A 43 -7.32 -19.75 -1.84
CA GLY A 43 -7.78 -18.40 -1.49
C GLY A 43 -8.26 -18.31 -0.04
N GLU A 44 -8.91 -19.36 0.47
CA GLU A 44 -9.38 -19.48 1.86
C GLU A 44 -8.22 -19.47 2.86
N TRP A 45 -7.09 -20.13 2.52
CA TRP A 45 -5.89 -20.05 3.33
C TRP A 45 -5.37 -18.62 3.41
N LEU A 46 -5.23 -17.94 2.27
CA LEU A 46 -4.79 -16.54 2.23
C LEU A 46 -5.77 -15.65 3.00
N SER A 47 -7.08 -15.85 2.86
CA SER A 47 -8.11 -15.14 3.62
C SER A 47 -7.93 -15.29 5.12
N THR A 48 -7.64 -16.51 5.58
CA THR A 48 -7.38 -16.79 7.00
C THR A 48 -6.17 -15.99 7.50
N GLN A 49 -5.09 -15.95 6.72
CA GLN A 49 -3.90 -15.16 7.08
C GLN A 49 -4.20 -13.66 7.13
N LEU A 50 -4.98 -13.15 6.16
CA LEU A 50 -5.32 -11.73 6.07
C LEU A 50 -6.35 -11.29 7.12
N THR A 51 -7.20 -12.20 7.58
CA THR A 51 -8.18 -11.91 8.64
C THR A 51 -7.49 -11.52 9.95
N ALA A 52 -6.34 -12.12 10.27
CA ALA A 52 -5.55 -11.76 11.45
C ALA A 52 -5.04 -10.30 11.44
N LEU A 53 -5.03 -9.65 10.27
CA LEU A 53 -4.62 -8.24 10.16
C LEU A 53 -5.71 -7.27 10.60
N LEU A 54 -6.97 -7.71 10.72
CA LEU A 54 -8.08 -6.86 11.17
C LEU A 54 -7.94 -6.44 12.63
N ASP A 55 -7.14 -7.16 13.43
CA ASP A 55 -6.82 -6.82 14.81
C ASP A 55 -5.71 -5.75 14.91
N LEU A 56 -5.08 -5.38 13.79
CA LEU A 56 -4.05 -4.34 13.75
C LEU A 56 -4.68 -2.95 13.49
N PRO A 57 -4.03 -1.87 13.96
CA PRO A 57 -4.42 -0.53 13.51
C PRO A 57 -4.27 -0.39 11.99
N PRO A 58 -4.99 0.57 11.36
CA PRO A 58 -4.98 0.76 9.91
C PRO A 58 -3.55 0.88 9.34
N THR A 59 -3.13 -0.12 8.57
CA THR A 59 -1.76 -0.26 8.07
C THR A 59 -1.68 -0.63 6.59
N GLY A 60 -0.48 -0.57 6.02
CA GLY A 60 -0.16 -1.03 4.67
C GLY A 60 0.11 -2.53 4.67
N VAL A 61 -0.37 -3.25 3.67
CA VAL A 61 -0.17 -4.69 3.48
C VAL A 61 0.35 -4.91 2.06
N ILE A 62 1.42 -5.69 1.92
CA ILE A 62 2.01 -6.03 0.62
C ILE A 62 1.67 -7.50 0.31
N LEU A 63 0.97 -7.73 -0.80
CA LEU A 63 0.76 -9.06 -1.36
C LEU A 63 1.76 -9.28 -2.49
N MET A 64 2.60 -10.30 -2.36
CA MET A 64 3.51 -10.72 -3.44
C MET A 64 2.77 -11.77 -4.29
N GLY A 65 2.06 -11.33 -5.32
CA GLY A 65 1.30 -12.19 -6.24
C GLY A 65 2.17 -12.92 -7.26
N PHE A 66 1.59 -13.90 -7.94
CA PHE A 66 2.23 -14.69 -8.99
C PHE A 66 2.34 -13.91 -10.30
N GLY A 67 3.41 -14.16 -11.06
CA GLY A 67 3.56 -13.72 -12.45
C GLY A 67 3.32 -12.21 -12.62
N ALA A 68 2.18 -11.84 -13.19
CA ALA A 68 1.79 -10.46 -13.41
C ALA A 68 1.19 -9.75 -12.17
N GLY A 69 1.20 -10.36 -10.98
CA GLY A 69 0.59 -9.83 -9.76
C GLY A 69 -0.79 -10.39 -9.45
N ASN A 70 -1.03 -11.68 -9.74
CA ASN A 70 -2.28 -12.37 -9.44
C ASN A 70 -2.21 -13.09 -8.09
N ILE A 71 -3.34 -13.13 -7.38
CA ILE A 71 -3.49 -13.84 -6.11
C ILE A 71 -4.56 -14.95 -6.27
N PRO A 72 -4.51 -16.04 -5.46
CA PRO A 72 -5.52 -17.08 -5.54
C PRO A 72 -6.91 -16.51 -5.22
N TYR A 73 -7.94 -16.99 -5.90
CA TYR A 73 -9.32 -16.54 -5.70
C TYR A 73 -10.06 -17.42 -4.69
N SER A 74 -10.88 -16.78 -3.86
CA SER A 74 -12.05 -17.38 -3.21
C SER A 74 -13.01 -16.27 -2.79
N GLU A 75 -14.31 -16.56 -2.71
CA GLU A 75 -15.31 -15.60 -2.19
C GLU A 75 -14.98 -15.15 -0.76
N GLN A 76 -14.36 -16.01 0.04
CA GLN A 76 -13.94 -15.65 1.39
C GLN A 76 -12.82 -14.59 1.37
N LEU A 77 -11.85 -14.72 0.46
CA LEU A 77 -10.76 -13.77 0.33
C LEU A 77 -11.27 -12.43 -0.20
N GLU A 78 -12.19 -12.45 -1.14
CA GLU A 78 -12.91 -11.27 -1.62
C GLU A 78 -13.50 -10.45 -0.45
N ASN A 79 -14.35 -11.09 0.35
CA ASN A 79 -14.95 -10.48 1.52
C ASN A 79 -13.90 -9.99 2.54
N THR A 80 -12.76 -10.68 2.64
CA THR A 80 -11.67 -10.29 3.55
C THR A 80 -10.97 -9.02 3.08
N LEU A 81 -10.72 -8.87 1.77
CA LEU A 81 -10.12 -7.68 1.19
C LEU A 81 -11.01 -6.45 1.39
N ASP A 82 -12.33 -6.62 1.22
CA ASP A 82 -13.29 -5.54 1.48
C ASP A 82 -13.34 -5.13 2.95
N LYS A 83 -13.29 -6.09 3.88
CA LYS A 83 -13.19 -5.80 5.32
C LYS A 83 -11.91 -5.06 5.67
N LEU A 84 -10.77 -5.46 5.11
CA LEU A 84 -9.49 -4.76 5.32
C LEU A 84 -9.58 -3.32 4.81
N TYR A 85 -10.19 -3.10 3.65
CA TYR A 85 -10.43 -1.75 3.14
C TYR A 85 -11.31 -0.92 4.08
N GLN A 86 -12.41 -1.49 4.58
CA GLN A 86 -13.32 -0.82 5.51
C GLN A 86 -12.64 -0.47 6.85
N HIS A 87 -11.70 -1.30 7.32
CA HIS A 87 -10.87 -1.03 8.50
C HIS A 87 -9.71 -0.05 8.20
N GLY A 88 -9.62 0.49 6.98
CA GLY A 88 -8.64 1.51 6.63
C GLY A 88 -7.26 0.98 6.25
N HIS A 89 -7.10 -0.33 6.06
CA HIS A 89 -5.87 -0.90 5.54
C HIS A 89 -5.68 -0.57 4.06
N ILE A 90 -4.40 -0.49 3.66
CA ILE A 90 -4.00 -0.30 2.27
C ILE A 90 -3.34 -1.58 1.79
N VAL A 91 -4.07 -2.37 1.02
CA VAL A 91 -3.56 -3.59 0.43
C VAL A 91 -2.98 -3.27 -0.95
N VAL A 92 -1.70 -3.55 -1.15
CA VAL A 92 -0.99 -3.38 -2.41
C VAL A 92 -0.56 -4.75 -2.92
N CYS A 93 -0.91 -5.08 -4.16
CA CYS A 93 -0.39 -6.25 -4.84
C CYS A 93 0.82 -5.88 -5.71
N THR A 94 1.90 -6.63 -5.54
CA THR A 94 3.07 -6.63 -6.43
C THR A 94 3.33 -8.05 -6.95
N THR A 95 4.40 -8.24 -7.71
CA THR A 95 4.82 -9.55 -8.22
C THR A 95 6.00 -10.12 -7.43
N GLN A 96 6.05 -11.44 -7.31
CA GLN A 96 7.23 -12.19 -6.88
C GLN A 96 8.35 -12.23 -7.93
N CYS A 97 8.03 -11.94 -9.20
CA CYS A 97 9.02 -11.91 -10.26
C CYS A 97 10.02 -10.76 -10.01
N PRO A 98 11.34 -11.01 -10.10
CA PRO A 98 12.36 -10.00 -9.82
C PRO A 98 12.35 -8.84 -10.83
N TYR A 99 11.78 -9.06 -12.02
CA TYR A 99 11.68 -8.10 -13.11
C TYR A 99 10.27 -8.09 -13.69
N GLY A 100 9.91 -7.00 -14.35
CA GLY A 100 8.65 -6.87 -15.11
C GLY A 100 7.51 -6.18 -14.34
N GLY A 101 7.49 -6.24 -13.01
CA GLY A 101 6.44 -5.62 -12.20
C GLY A 101 5.06 -6.26 -12.42
N VAL A 102 4.02 -5.58 -11.94
CA VAL A 102 2.63 -5.93 -12.20
C VAL A 102 2.27 -5.46 -13.62
N SER A 103 1.75 -6.37 -14.45
CA SER A 103 1.32 -6.02 -15.81
C SER A 103 -0.02 -5.31 -15.77
N GLU A 104 -0.12 -4.13 -16.40
CA GLU A 104 -1.36 -3.35 -16.46
C GLU A 104 -2.50 -4.10 -17.16
N ALA A 105 -2.19 -4.81 -18.25
CA ALA A 105 -3.20 -5.57 -19.02
C ALA A 105 -3.82 -6.70 -18.19
N TYR A 106 -3.00 -7.39 -17.40
CA TYR A 106 -3.50 -8.42 -16.48
C TYR A 106 -4.18 -7.78 -15.27
N ALA A 107 -3.62 -6.71 -14.71
CA ALA A 107 -4.20 -6.02 -13.57
C ALA A 107 -5.60 -5.47 -13.85
N ALA A 108 -5.87 -4.96 -15.06
CA ALA A 108 -7.20 -4.51 -15.44
C ALA A 108 -8.25 -5.63 -15.42
N GLY A 109 -7.83 -6.89 -15.59
CA GLY A 109 -8.71 -8.07 -15.60
C GLY A 109 -8.69 -8.90 -14.32
N SER A 110 -7.81 -8.62 -13.35
CA SER A 110 -7.75 -9.42 -12.13
C SER A 110 -8.77 -8.97 -11.09
N TRP A 111 -9.50 -9.95 -10.55
CA TRP A 111 -10.62 -9.75 -9.63
C TRP A 111 -10.24 -8.93 -8.38
N GLN A 112 -9.04 -9.09 -7.83
CA GLN A 112 -8.67 -8.46 -6.56
C GLN A 112 -8.69 -6.92 -6.59
N TYR A 113 -8.50 -6.32 -7.77
CA TYR A 113 -8.53 -4.85 -7.92
C TYR A 113 -9.96 -4.29 -7.84
N GLN A 114 -10.98 -5.12 -8.07
CA GLN A 114 -12.38 -4.77 -7.82
C GLN A 114 -12.67 -4.68 -6.31
N HIS A 115 -11.86 -5.36 -5.48
CA HIS A 115 -11.95 -5.41 -4.01
C HIS A 115 -10.84 -4.58 -3.35
N HIS A 116 -10.67 -3.36 -3.85
CA HIS A 116 -9.85 -2.31 -3.25
C HIS A 116 -8.34 -2.63 -3.11
N VAL A 117 -7.83 -3.69 -3.72
CA VAL A 117 -6.37 -3.89 -3.82
C VAL A 117 -5.80 -2.88 -4.80
N LEU A 118 -4.62 -2.34 -4.49
CA LEU A 118 -3.90 -1.39 -5.34
C LEU A 118 -2.76 -2.10 -6.08
N SER A 119 -2.54 -1.75 -7.34
CA SER A 119 -1.37 -2.24 -8.09
C SER A 119 -0.11 -1.50 -7.65
N ALA A 120 0.99 -2.25 -7.47
CA ALA A 120 2.35 -1.72 -7.31
C ALA A 120 2.97 -1.24 -8.62
N GLY A 121 2.37 -1.57 -9.77
CA GLY A 121 2.97 -1.31 -11.09
C GLY A 121 4.39 -1.86 -11.17
N ARG A 122 5.36 -1.00 -11.48
CA ARG A 122 6.79 -1.36 -11.62
C ARG A 122 7.63 -1.07 -10.36
N LEU A 123 7.01 -0.76 -9.23
CA LEU A 123 7.75 -0.50 -8.00
C LEU A 123 8.44 -1.77 -7.52
N THR A 124 9.70 -1.64 -7.12
CA THR A 124 10.42 -2.70 -6.40
C THR A 124 9.79 -2.90 -5.02
N LEU A 125 9.96 -4.09 -4.42
CA LEU A 125 9.46 -4.36 -3.07
C LEU A 125 9.92 -3.31 -2.03
N PRO A 126 11.22 -2.91 -1.98
CA PRO A 126 11.64 -1.83 -1.09
C PRO A 126 10.96 -0.49 -1.37
N ALA A 127 10.67 -0.16 -2.64
CA ALA A 127 9.97 1.07 -2.99
C ALA A 127 8.49 1.04 -2.57
N VAL A 128 7.82 -0.12 -2.70
CA VAL A 128 6.46 -0.32 -2.18
C VAL A 128 6.44 -0.13 -0.68
N TYR A 129 7.35 -0.80 0.04
CA TYR A 129 7.46 -0.68 1.50
C TYR A 129 7.72 0.76 1.93
N ALA A 130 8.76 1.42 1.38
CA ALA A 130 9.11 2.79 1.72
C ALA A 130 7.96 3.76 1.47
N ARG A 131 7.20 3.53 0.39
CA ARG A 131 6.04 4.35 0.05
C ARG A 131 4.88 4.13 1.00
N LEU A 132 4.56 2.90 1.35
CA LEU A 132 3.53 2.62 2.36
C LEU A 132 3.92 3.24 3.70
N LEU A 133 5.17 3.06 4.14
CA LEU A 133 5.67 3.68 5.37
C LEU A 133 5.51 5.20 5.33
N TRP A 134 5.97 5.85 4.26
CA TRP A 134 5.79 7.30 4.09
C TRP A 134 4.32 7.72 4.14
N LEU A 135 3.41 6.99 3.47
CA LEU A 135 1.99 7.30 3.50
C LEU A 135 1.40 7.22 4.92
N HIS A 136 1.78 6.19 5.68
CA HIS A 136 1.30 5.99 7.04
C HIS A 136 1.84 7.02 8.03
N LEU A 137 3.05 7.54 7.80
CA LEU A 137 3.65 8.58 8.64
C LEU A 137 3.22 10.00 8.26
N ALA A 138 2.92 10.25 6.97
CA ALA A 138 2.68 11.60 6.47
C ALA A 138 1.20 11.99 6.37
N PHE A 139 0.27 11.03 6.44
CA PHE A 139 -1.16 11.29 6.26
C PHE A 139 -2.02 10.56 7.28
N ASP A 140 -3.01 11.27 7.81
CA ASP A 140 -3.78 10.83 8.97
C ASP A 140 -4.96 9.91 8.60
N THR A 141 -5.43 9.96 7.35
CA THR A 141 -6.64 9.21 6.94
C THR A 141 -6.36 8.18 5.84
N PRO A 142 -6.99 6.98 5.89
CA PRO A 142 -6.88 5.98 4.85
C PRO A 142 -7.22 6.52 3.45
N ALA A 143 -8.25 7.35 3.35
CA ALA A 143 -8.66 7.98 2.09
C ALA A 143 -7.55 8.86 1.48
N ARG A 144 -6.88 9.69 2.29
CA ARG A 144 -5.75 10.51 1.82
C ARG A 144 -4.56 9.65 1.40
N ARG A 145 -4.25 8.60 2.17
CA ARG A 145 -3.16 7.69 1.84
C ARG A 145 -3.40 6.99 0.49
N ARG A 146 -4.60 6.46 0.26
CA ARG A 146 -4.99 5.86 -1.03
C ARG A 146 -4.96 6.86 -2.18
N GLN A 147 -5.49 8.07 -1.98
CA GLN A 147 -5.41 9.13 -2.98
C GLN A 147 -3.95 9.43 -3.37
N ARG A 148 -3.05 9.54 -2.39
CA ARG A 148 -1.62 9.78 -2.61
C ARG A 148 -0.92 8.59 -3.25
N TRP A 149 -1.36 7.36 -3.00
CA TRP A 149 -0.91 6.20 -3.77
C TRP A 149 -1.24 6.34 -5.26
N SER A 150 -2.45 6.76 -5.62
CA SER A 150 -2.79 6.87 -7.04
C SER A 150 -2.00 7.97 -7.77
N TYR A 151 -1.70 9.09 -7.10
CA TYR A 151 -1.00 10.21 -7.76
C TYR A 151 0.47 9.98 -8.07
N SER A 152 1.17 9.14 -7.30
CA SER A 152 2.61 8.89 -7.54
C SER A 152 2.90 7.63 -8.36
N VAL A 153 1.88 6.93 -8.89
CA VAL A 153 2.05 5.81 -9.84
C VAL A 153 1.91 6.26 -11.31
N GLY A 154 1.48 7.50 -11.60
CA GLY A 154 1.24 7.97 -12.97
C GLY A 154 1.94 9.29 -13.33
N LYS A 155 2.95 9.20 -14.21
CA LYS A 155 3.15 9.99 -15.44
C LYS A 155 4.58 9.76 -15.97
N HIS A 156 4.78 8.65 -16.67
CA HIS A 156 5.80 8.52 -17.71
C HIS A 156 5.11 7.91 -18.94
#